data_AF-A0A3I8FUI8-F1
#
_entry.id   AF-A0A3I8FUI8-F1
#
_cell.length_a   1.000
_cell.length_b   1.000
_cell.length_c   1.000
_cell.angle_alpha   90.00
_cell.angle_beta   90.00
_cell.angle_gamma   90.00
#
_symmetry.space_group_name_H-M   'P 1'
#
loop_
_entity.id
_entity.type
_entity.pdbx_description
1 polymer ?
#
loop_
_entity_poly.entity_id
_entity_poly.type
_entity_poly.pdbx_seq_one_letter_code
_entity_poly.pdbx_strand_id
1 'polypeptide(L)' 'RTKKDKKKIYDITMKYLGPVIILSILLFLAGLILSFFVTNYVHSHYTSCDGISGIYSGRYYVKGDAVCHD' A
#
# COMPACT_ATOMS: atom_id res chain seq x y z
N ARG A 1 -13.18 -37.49 -20.44
CA ARG A 1 -12.68 -36.75 -19.24
C ARG A 1 -13.76 -36.77 -18.16
N THR A 2 -13.64 -37.65 -17.18
CA THR A 2 -14.67 -37.96 -16.16
C THR A 2 -14.82 -36.83 -15.13
N LYS A 3 -16.04 -36.63 -14.58
CA LYS A 3 -16.32 -35.61 -13.54
C LYS A 3 -15.38 -35.72 -12.32
N LYS A 4 -14.90 -36.93 -11.99
CA LYS A 4 -13.92 -37.20 -10.91
C LYS A 4 -12.56 -36.53 -11.15
N ASP A 5 -12.07 -36.49 -12.38
CA ASP A 5 -10.74 -35.91 -12.68
C ASP A 5 -10.75 -34.39 -12.57
N LYS A 6 -11.87 -33.74 -12.93
CA LYS A 6 -12.04 -32.29 -12.79
C LYS A 6 -12.02 -31.85 -11.32
N LYS A 7 -12.65 -32.63 -10.43
CA LYS A 7 -12.67 -32.34 -8.99
C LYS A 7 -11.28 -32.47 -8.36
N LYS A 8 -10.51 -33.49 -8.78
CA LYS A 8 -9.13 -33.70 -8.31
C LYS A 8 -8.17 -32.57 -8.73
N ILE A 9 -8.30 -32.10 -9.97
CA ILE A 9 -7.50 -30.96 -10.48
C ILE A 9 -7.86 -29.67 -9.73
N TYR A 10 -9.15 -29.40 -9.52
CA TYR A 10 -9.58 -28.21 -8.79
C TYR A 10 -9.07 -28.18 -7.34
N ASP A 11 -9.08 -29.33 -6.66
CA ASP A 11 -8.57 -29.47 -5.29
C ASP A 11 -7.07 -29.17 -5.21
N ILE A 12 -6.30 -29.68 -6.17
CA ILE A 12 -4.86 -29.42 -6.27
C ILE A 12 -4.62 -27.93 -6.57
N THR A 13 -5.36 -27.34 -7.51
CA THR A 13 -5.24 -25.93 -7.84
C THR A 13 -5.52 -25.05 -6.63
N MET A 14 -6.61 -25.29 -5.89
CA MET A 14 -6.94 -24.52 -4.67
C MET A 14 -5.90 -24.69 -3.56
N LYS A 15 -5.27 -25.87 -3.45
CA LYS A 15 -4.19 -26.13 -2.48
C LYS A 15 -2.96 -25.23 -2.69
N TYR A 16 -2.66 -24.87 -3.95
CA TYR A 16 -1.54 -23.98 -4.27
C TYR A 16 -1.98 -22.51 -4.44
N LEU A 17 -3.22 -22.24 -4.87
CA LEU A 17 -3.73 -20.87 -5.00
C LEU A 17 -3.99 -20.21 -3.63
N GLY A 18 -4.50 -20.97 -2.65
CA GLY A 18 -4.82 -20.46 -1.32
C GLY A 18 -3.64 -19.75 -0.65
N PRO A 19 -2.45 -20.39 -0.54
CA PRO A 19 -1.25 -19.75 0.03
C PRO A 19 -0.82 -18.49 -0.70
N VAL A 20 -0.93 -18.47 -2.04
CA VAL A 20 -0.55 -17.31 -2.87
C VAL A 20 -1.51 -16.13 -2.63
N ILE A 21 -2.80 -16.40 -2.51
CA ILE A 21 -3.81 -15.38 -2.20
C ILE A 21 -3.57 -14.80 -0.80
N ILE A 22 -3.32 -15.66 0.19
CA ILE A 22 -3.04 -15.24 1.57
C ILE A 22 -1.76 -14.38 1.62
N LEU A 23 -0.69 -14.81 0.94
CA LEU A 23 0.55 -14.04 0.87
C LEU A 23 0.34 -12.67 0.23
N SER A 24 -0.44 -12.61 -0.85
CA SER A 24 -0.78 -11.36 -1.53
C SER A 24 -1.54 -10.38 -0.62
N ILE A 25 -2.49 -10.89 0.18
CA ILE A 25 -3.25 -10.08 1.14
C ILE A 25 -2.33 -9.56 2.25
N LEU A 26 -1.43 -10.39 2.77
CA LEU A 26 -0.46 -9.99 3.80
C LEU A 26 0.47 -8.89 3.32
N LEU A 27 0.99 -9.01 2.08
CA LEU A 27 1.85 -7.98 1.47
C LEU A 27 1.09 -6.66 1.25
N PHE A 28 -0.17 -6.74 0.82
CA PHE A 28 -1.02 -5.56 0.66
C PHE A 28 -1.25 -4.83 1.99
N LEU A 29 -1.60 -5.57 3.05
CA LEU A 29 -1.77 -5.00 4.39
C LEU A 29 -0.48 -4.40 4.94
N ALA A 30 0.67 -5.07 4.76
CA ALA A 30 1.97 -4.54 5.15
C ALA A 30 2.29 -3.22 4.41
N GLY A 31 1.98 -3.15 3.11
CA GLY A 31 2.15 -1.93 2.32
C GLY A 31 1.27 -0.76 2.80
N LEU A 32 0.01 -1.04 3.18
CA LEU A 32 -0.88 -0.03 3.75
C LEU A 32 -0.36 0.52 5.08
N ILE A 33 0.10 -0.37 5.97
CA ILE A 33 0.68 0.00 7.26
C ILE A 33 1.93 0.88 7.05
N LEU A 34 2.84 0.44 6.17
CA LEU A 34 4.06 1.20 5.86
C LEU A 34 3.72 2.58 5.29
N SER A 35 2.76 2.64 4.36
CA SER A 35 2.29 3.89 3.75
C SER A 35 1.67 4.83 4.79
N PHE A 36 0.93 4.29 5.77
CA PHE A 36 0.38 5.07 6.87
C PHE A 36 1.49 5.69 7.73
N PHE A 37 2.52 4.93 8.10
CA PHE A 37 3.65 5.47 8.87
C PHE A 37 4.44 6.52 8.09
N VAL A 38 4.73 6.27 6.80
CA VAL A 38 5.41 7.24 5.95
C VAL A 38 4.59 8.52 5.80
N THR A 39 3.28 8.40 5.59
CA THR A 39 2.39 9.56 5.45
C THR A 39 2.33 10.38 6.73
N ASN A 40 2.21 9.75 7.90
CA ASN A 40 2.24 10.45 9.19
C ASN A 40 3.61 11.08 9.47
N TYR A 41 4.70 10.38 9.13
CA TYR A 41 6.04 10.95 9.25
C TYR A 41 6.20 12.20 8.40
N VAL A 42 5.74 12.15 7.15
CA VAL A 42 5.75 13.29 6.24
C VAL A 42 4.89 14.42 6.81
N HIS A 43 3.67 14.13 7.26
CA HIS A 43 2.79 15.16 7.83
C HIS A 43 3.35 15.80 9.11
N SER A 44 4.09 15.04 9.93
CA SER A 44 4.70 15.56 11.16
C SER A 44 5.99 16.34 10.92
N HIS A 45 6.71 16.09 9.83
CA HIS A 45 8.01 16.72 9.54
C HIS A 45 7.97 17.72 8.38
N TYR A 46 6.89 17.72 7.61
CA TYR A 46 6.74 18.57 6.44
C TYR A 46 5.38 19.25 6.46
N THR A 47 5.42 20.57 6.38
CA THR A 47 4.23 21.42 6.30
C THR A 47 3.97 21.73 4.82
N SER A 48 2.74 21.58 4.33
CA SER A 48 2.39 21.94 2.95
C SER A 48 2.29 23.46 2.82
N CYS A 49 2.95 24.03 1.81
CA CYS A 49 2.94 25.48 1.59
C CYS A 49 1.63 26.02 1.00
N ASP A 50 0.89 25.19 0.29
CA ASP A 50 -0.46 25.49 -0.16
C ASP A 50 -1.44 24.73 0.73
N GLY A 51 -2.53 25.40 1.16
CA GLY A 51 -3.59 24.83 2.00
C GLY A 51 -4.40 23.68 1.37
N ILE A 52 -3.85 23.02 0.35
CA ILE A 52 -4.42 21.87 -0.34
C ILE A 52 -3.62 20.64 0.10
N SER A 53 -4.17 19.95 1.09
CA SER A 53 -3.69 18.68 1.62
C SER A 53 -3.72 17.58 0.55
N GLY A 54 -2.62 17.43 -0.20
CA GLY A 54 -2.42 16.33 -1.13
C GLY A 54 -0.95 16.21 -1.51
N ILE A 55 -0.40 15.00 -1.41
CA ILE A 55 1.02 14.65 -1.65
C ILE A 55 1.42 14.97 -3.10
N TYR A 56 1.75 16.23 -3.37
CA TYR A 56 2.17 16.71 -4.70
C TYR A 56 3.58 17.26 -4.68
N SER A 57 4.53 16.45 -5.17
CA SER A 57 5.92 16.80 -5.55
C SER A 57 6.77 17.56 -4.51
N GLY A 58 8.04 17.19 -4.36
CA GLY A 58 8.96 17.82 -3.39
C GLY A 58 9.27 19.32 -3.60
N ARG A 59 8.52 20.03 -4.44
CA ARG A 59 8.57 21.49 -4.62
C ARG A 59 7.64 22.27 -3.66
N TYR A 60 6.69 21.61 -2.99
CA TYR A 60 5.65 22.28 -2.18
C TYR A 60 5.63 21.84 -0.71
N TYR A 61 6.65 21.10 -0.27
CA TYR A 61 6.79 20.60 1.09
C TYR A 61 8.05 21.19 1.72
N VAL A 62 7.87 21.98 2.76
CA VAL A 62 8.97 22.55 3.56
C VAL A 62 9.15 21.74 4.84
N LYS A 63 10.39 21.56 5.27
CA LYS A 63 10.72 20.82 6.48
C LYS A 63 10.31 21.65 7.70
N GLY A 64 9.26 21.25 8.43
CA GLY A 64 8.82 21.84 9.69
C GLY A 64 8.78 23.37 9.70
N ASP A 65 9.43 24.00 10.67
CA ASP A 65 9.55 25.46 10.93
C ASP A 65 10.08 26.33 9.76
N ALA A 66 10.28 25.75 8.59
CA ALA A 66 10.64 26.49 7.39
C ALA A 66 9.42 27.26 6.85
N VAL A 67 9.61 28.57 6.69
CA VAL A 67 8.60 29.47 6.10
C VAL A 67 8.58 29.24 4.60
N CYS A 68 7.39 29.06 4.04
CA CYS A 68 7.18 29.02 2.60
C CYS A 68 7.62 30.35 1.99
N HIS A 69 8.58 30.31 1.08
CA HIS A 69 9.04 31.49 0.37
C HIS A 69 8.15 31.66 -0.87
N ASP A 70 7.44 32.79 -0.97
CA ASP A 70 6.72 33.24 -2.18
C ASP A 70 7.65 33.31 -3.40
#